data_AF-A0A1X7C4Y4-F1
#
_entry.id   AF-A0A1X7C4Y4-F1
#
_cell.length_a   1.000
_cell.length_b   1.000
_cell.length_c   1.000
_cell.angle_alpha   90.00
_cell.angle_beta   90.00
_cell.angle_gamma   90.00
#
_symmetry.space_group_name_H-M   'P 1'
#
loop_
_entity.id
_entity.type
_entity.pdbx_description
1 polymer ?
#
loop_
_entity_poly.entity_id
_entity_poly.type
_entity_poly.pdbx_seq_one_letter_code
_entity_poly.pdbx_strand_id
1 'polypeptide(L)' 'MPVNEAVSLFRRVESGAEQPVLLHELEARVSADGRELIVSRYRERYGDEGDAQRHEVHRRVPIAALLKWMAREGTTPQPS' A
#
# COMPACT_ATOMS: atom_id res chain seq x y z
N MET A 1 -21.48 10.49 6.96
CA MET A 1 -20.31 9.68 7.35
C MET A 1 -19.13 10.21 6.56
N PRO A 2 -18.01 10.63 7.18
CA PRO A 2 -16.85 11.02 6.40
C PRO A 2 -16.40 9.82 5.56
N VAL A 3 -16.16 10.06 4.26
CA VAL A 3 -15.57 9.05 3.38
C VAL A 3 -14.15 8.86 3.88
N ASN A 4 -13.82 7.64 4.31
CA ASN A 4 -12.46 7.32 4.72
C ASN A 4 -11.63 7.16 3.44
N GLU A 5 -11.17 8.28 2.90
CA GLU A 5 -10.44 8.34 1.64
C GLU A 5 -9.13 7.54 1.77
N ALA A 6 -8.87 6.72 0.75
CA ALA A 6 -7.62 6.00 0.66
C ALA A 6 -6.49 6.98 0.34
N VAL A 7 -5.38 6.85 1.04
CA VAL A 7 -4.16 7.58 0.78
C VAL A 7 -3.24 6.69 -0.05
N SER A 8 -2.88 7.15 -1.25
CA SER A 8 -1.84 6.48 -2.04
C SER A 8 -0.48 6.68 -1.39
N LEU A 9 0.11 5.60 -0.89
CA LEU A 9 1.43 5.60 -0.26
C LEU A 9 2.55 5.50 -1.30
N PHE A 10 2.32 4.71 -2.35
CA PHE A 10 3.29 4.44 -3.38
C PHE A 10 2.58 4.13 -4.69
N ARG A 11 3.08 4.67 -5.79
CA ARG A 11 2.66 4.32 -7.14
C ARG A 11 3.89 4.29 -8.04
N ARG A 12 4.08 3.19 -8.75
CA ARG A 12 5.17 3.03 -9.72
C ARG A 12 4.63 2.39 -10.98
N VAL A 13 5.00 2.99 -12.11
CA VAL A 13 4.78 2.45 -13.43
C VAL A 13 6.14 2.13 -14.01
N GLU A 14 6.35 0.88 -14.39
CA GLU A 14 7.55 0.41 -15.07
C GLU A 14 7.16 0.08 -16.52
N SER A 15 7.87 0.66 -17.48
CA SER A 15 7.72 0.36 -18.90
C SER A 15 9.11 0.31 -19.53
N GLY A 16 9.33 -0.69 -20.38
CA GLY A 16 10.57 -0.87 -21.14
C GLY A 16 10.25 -1.17 -22.60
N ALA A 17 11.18 -0.90 -23.51
CA ALA A 17 10.96 -1.00 -24.96
C ALA A 17 10.49 -2.39 -25.44
N GLU A 18 10.77 -3.44 -24.67
CA GLU A 18 10.38 -4.83 -24.94
C GLU A 18 9.73 -5.52 -23.74
N GLN A 19 9.32 -4.75 -22.71
CA GLN A 19 8.77 -5.32 -21.47
C GLN A 19 7.32 -4.90 -21.24
N PRO A 20 6.46 -5.83 -20.79
CA PRO A 20 5.08 -5.53 -20.43
C PRO A 20 5.02 -4.45 -19.35
N VAL A 21 4.07 -3.52 -19.49
CA VAL A 21 3.89 -2.42 -18.52
C VAL A 21 3.47 -3.02 -17.18
N LEU A 22 4.20 -2.67 -16.12
CA LEU A 22 3.89 -3.07 -14.75
C LEU A 22 3.46 -1.86 -13.94
N LEU A 23 2.22 -1.89 -13.46
CA LEU A 23 1.71 -0.96 -12.46
C LEU A 23 1.83 -1.61 -11.08
N HIS A 24 2.36 -0.86 -10.12
CA HIS A 24 2.42 -1.23 -8.72
C HIS A 24 1.94 -0.07 -7.86
N GLU A 25 0.83 -0.27 -7.17
CA GLU A 25 0.20 0.71 -6.28
C GLU A 25 0.09 0.15 -4.86
N LEU A 26 0.31 1.03 -3.89
CA LEU A 26 0.12 0.76 -2.47
C LEU A 26 -0.73 1.89 -1.91
N GLU A 27 -1.86 1.53 -1.32
CA GLU A 27 -2.78 2.47 -0.71
C GLU A 27 -3.04 2.08 0.74
N ALA A 28 -3.39 3.06 1.56
CA ALA A 28 -3.82 2.84 2.92
C ALA A 28 -5.11 3.60 3.20
N ARG A 29 -6.05 2.94 3.87
CA ARG A 29 -7.28 3.56 4.38
C ARG A 29 -7.58 3.08 5.77
N VAL A 30 -8.24 3.90 6.57
CA VAL A 30 -8.70 3.48 7.89
C VAL A 30 -10.02 2.70 7.73
N SER A 31 -10.25 1.69 8.55
CA SER A 31 -11.52 0.97 8.59
C SER A 31 -12.65 1.88 9.06
N ALA A 32 -13.89 1.52 8.75
CA ALA A 32 -15.06 2.34 9.13
C ALA A 32 -15.19 2.53 10.66
N ASP A 33 -14.73 1.56 11.45
CA ASP A 33 -14.71 1.61 12.92
C ASP A 33 -13.46 2.29 13.50
N GLY A 34 -12.53 2.75 12.67
CA GLY A 34 -11.31 3.44 13.10
C GLY A 34 -10.26 2.56 13.77
N ARG A 35 -10.41 1.23 13.75
CA ARG A 35 -9.53 0.31 14.50
C ARG A 35 -8.38 -0.25 13.69
N GLU A 36 -8.55 -0.36 12.38
CA GLU A 36 -7.63 -1.03 11.48
C GLU A 36 -7.16 -0.07 10.39
N LEU A 37 -5.86 -0.12 10.08
CA LEU A 37 -5.32 0.39 8.84
C LEU A 37 -5.36 -0.73 7.81
N ILE A 38 -6.10 -0.52 6.74
CA ILE A 38 -6.19 -1.43 5.61
C ILE A 38 -5.20 -0.96 4.56
N VAL A 39 -4.17 -1.76 4.31
CA VAL A 39 -3.16 -1.53 3.29
C VAL A 39 -3.48 -2.42 2.10
N SER A 40 -3.78 -1.80 0.95
CA SER A 40 -4.06 -2.49 -0.31
C SER A 40 -2.85 -2.39 -1.22
N ARG A 41 -2.37 -3.53 -1.72
CA ARG A 41 -1.34 -3.59 -2.75
C ARG A 41 -1.99 -4.06 -4.05
N TYR A 42 -1.92 -3.22 -5.07
CA TYR A 42 -2.39 -3.52 -6.41
C TYR A 42 -1.20 -3.69 -7.35
N ARG A 43 -1.21 -4.76 -8.14
CA ARG A 43 -0.24 -5.01 -9.21
C ARG A 43 -0.99 -5.38 -10.48
N GLU A 44 -0.68 -4.69 -11.57
CA GLU A 44 -1.24 -4.99 -12.88
C GLU A 44 -0.10 -5.12 -13.88
N ARG A 45 -0.09 -6.22 -14.63
CA ARG A 45 0.85 -6.47 -15.73
C ARG A 45 0.07 -6.50 -17.03
N TYR A 46 0.41 -5.60 -17.96
CA TYR A 46 -0.20 -5.53 -19.29
C TYR A 46 0.69 -6.27 -20.29
N GLY A 47 0.21 -7.37 -20.88
CA GLY A 47 0.90 -8.10 -21.94
C GLY A 47 0.57 -7.60 -23.36
N ASP A 48 1.34 -8.05 -24.35
CA ASP A 48 1.22 -7.61 -25.76
C ASP A 48 -0.12 -7.99 -26.43
N GLU A 49 -0.83 -9.00 -25.91
CA GLU A 49 -2.11 -9.48 -26.47
C GLU A 49 -3.34 -8.94 -25.73
N GLY A 50 -3.18 -7.92 -24.87
CA GLY A 50 -4.29 -7.30 -24.13
C GLY A 50 -4.72 -8.06 -22.86
N ASP A 51 -4.08 -9.18 -22.56
CA ASP A 51 -4.24 -9.87 -21.28
C ASP A 51 -3.57 -9.07 -20.16
N ALA A 52 -4.40 -8.58 -19.23
CA ALA A 52 -3.96 -7.89 -18.03
C ALA A 52 -4.02 -8.84 -16.83
N GLN A 53 -2.87 -9.23 -16.29
CA GLN A 53 -2.83 -9.97 -15.04
C GLN A 53 -2.93 -8.98 -13.86
N ARG A 54 -4.07 -9.02 -13.16
CA ARG A 54 -4.33 -8.21 -11.97
C ARG A 54 -4.16 -9.04 -10.71
N HIS A 55 -3.46 -8.48 -9.74
CA HIS A 55 -3.26 -9.08 -8.43
C HIS A 55 -3.41 -8.02 -7.35
N GLU A 56 -4.42 -8.21 -6.50
CA GLU A 56 -4.73 -7.32 -5.38
C GLU A 56 -4.64 -8.09 -4.07
N VAL A 57 -3.96 -7.51 -3.09
CA VAL A 57 -3.84 -8.08 -1.74
C VAL A 57 -4.13 -7.00 -0.72
N HIS A 58 -5.00 -7.32 0.23
CA HIS A 58 -5.29 -6.48 1.38
C HIS A 58 -4.64 -7.05 2.63
N ARG A 59 -3.98 -6.18 3.38
CA ARG A 59 -3.50 -6.48 4.73
C ARG A 59 -4.17 -5.54 5.70
N ARG A 60 -4.55 -6.08 6.85
CA ARG A 60 -5.13 -5.31 7.93
C ARG A 60 -4.14 -5.23 9.07
N VAL A 61 -3.92 -4.03 9.57
CA VAL A 61 -2.99 -3.76 10.66
C VAL A 61 -3.77 -3.03 11.75
N PRO A 62 -3.87 -3.56 12.98
CA PRO A 62 -4.48 -2.83 14.08
C PRO A 62 -3.75 -1.51 14.31
N ILE A 63 -4.46 -0.39 14.28
CA ILE A 63 -3.86 0.95 14.46
C ILE A 63 -3.14 1.03 15.81
N ALA A 64 -3.71 0.43 16.86
CA ALA A 64 -3.06 0.37 18.16
C ALA A 64 -1.70 -0.36 18.11
N ALA A 65 -1.54 -1.40 17.29
CA ALA A 65 -0.28 -2.10 17.12
C ALA A 65 0.73 -1.24 16.34
N LEU A 66 0.28 -0.56 15.29
CA LEU A 66 1.11 0.38 14.52
C LEU A 66 1.62 1.52 15.41
N LEU A 67 0.75 2.15 16.21
CA LEU A 67 1.11 3.24 17.11
C LEU A 67 2.12 2.79 18.18
N LYS A 68 1.92 1.59 18.76
CA LYS A 68 2.88 1.00 19.70
C LYS A 68 4.24 0.76 19.04
N TRP A 69 4.26 0.30 17.80
CA TRP A 69 5.50 0.12 17.06
C TRP A 69 6.18 1.47 16.78
N MET A 70 5.46 2.46 16.25
CA MET A 70 6.00 3.81 15.99
C MET A 70 6.59 4.45 17.25
N ALA A 71 5.91 4.33 18.38
CA ALA A 71 6.39 4.84 19.67
C ALA A 71 7.70 4.16 20.12
N ARG A 72 7.94 2.90 19.74
CA ARG A 72 9.18 2.17 20.05
C ARG A 72 10.32 2.50 19.10
N GLU A 73 10.04 2.67 17.80
CA GLU A 73 11.08 3.01 16.82
C GLU A 73 11.59 4.45 17.00
N GLY A 74 10.71 5.37 17.43
CA GLY A 74 11.08 6.75 17.77
C GLY A 74 12.00 6.88 19.00
N THR A 75 12.25 5.79 19.73
CA THR A 75 13.20 5.74 20.85
C THR A 75 14.58 5.17 20.48
N THR A 76 14.90 5.02 19.19
CA THR A 76 16.28 4.70 18.78
C THR A 76 17.22 5.80 19.31
N PRO A 77 18.15 5.52 20.23
CA PRO A 77 19.03 6.53 20.76
C PRO A 77 19.87 7.09 19.63
N GLN A 78 19.84 8.41 19.46
CA GLN A 78 20.77 9.11 18.58
C GLN A 78 22.18 8.86 19.13
N PRO A 79 23.14 8.32 18.36
CA PRO A 79 24.50 8.15 18.84
C PRO A 79 25.06 9.54 19.18
N SER A 80 25.54 9.67 20.42
CA SER A 80 26.20 10.87 20.96
C SER A 80 27.58 11.08 20.34
#